data_AF-A0A7X4EWC0-F1
#
_entry.id   AF-A0A7X4EWC0-F1
#
_cell.length_a   1.000
_cell.length_b   1.000
_cell.length_c   1.000
_cell.angle_alpha   90.00
_cell.angle_beta   90.00
_cell.angle_gamma   90.00
#
_symmetry.space_group_name_H-M   'P 1'
#
loop_
_entity.id
_entity.type
_entity.pdbx_description
1 polymer ?
#
loop_
_entity_poly.entity_id
_entity_poly.type
_entity_poly.pdbx_seq_one_letter_code
_entity_poly.pdbx_strand_id
1 'polypeptide(L)'
;MAWTITALIKSANRYRDSQGNHSRWLRYSEAKQVRDRLSESLKGWWKIVRPVKAWRLYRARWVVSETKRKARNRRILNERFADPLLSELNAEQRRAVIVQEDRTLIVAGAGTGKTYTMVDKARDTVRTGIAQPGQIAFVTFTRKAAQEIRSRTSGLEEMDVGTLHHLARLVIQMVEGVRRRLSPLAKDEAARLE
;
A
#
# COMPACT_ATOMS: atom_id res chain seq x y z
N MET A 1 3.49 16.60 -28.21
CA MET A 1 2.21 17.01 -28.83
C MET A 1 2.38 18.30 -29.61
N ALA A 2 2.93 19.38 -29.05
CA ALA A 2 3.26 20.58 -29.84
C ALA A 2 4.10 20.23 -31.09
N TRP A 3 5.21 19.51 -30.92
CA TRP A 3 6.07 19.04 -32.02
C TRP A 3 5.37 18.10 -33.02
N THR A 4 4.43 17.28 -32.56
CA THR A 4 3.68 16.32 -33.39
C THR A 4 2.63 17.03 -34.25
N ILE A 5 1.98 18.05 -33.69
CA ILE A 5 1.01 18.90 -34.39
C ILE A 5 1.72 19.82 -35.39
N THR A 6 2.88 20.38 -35.02
CA THR A 6 3.71 21.15 -35.97
C THR A 6 4.20 20.30 -37.15
N ALA A 7 4.56 19.03 -36.91
CA ALA A 7 4.91 18.08 -37.96
C ALA A 7 3.72 17.73 -38.87
N LEU A 8 2.52 17.53 -38.29
CA LEU A 8 1.29 17.27 -39.04
C LEU A 8 0.85 18.47 -39.89
N ILE A 9 1.02 19.69 -39.37
CA ILE A 9 0.76 20.95 -40.10
C ILE A 9 1.77 21.14 -41.24
N LYS A 10 3.04 20.76 -41.04
CA LYS A 10 4.04 20.76 -42.11
C LYS A 10 3.74 19.70 -43.19
N SER A 11 3.24 18.52 -42.84
CA SER A 11 2.88 17.48 -43.81
C SER A 11 1.56 17.77 -44.54
N ALA A 12 0.62 18.47 -43.90
CA ALA A 12 -0.67 18.88 -44.49
C ALA A 12 -0.55 20.06 -45.47
N ASN A 13 0.63 20.67 -45.61
CA ASN A 13 0.88 21.81 -46.52
C ASN A 13 0.98 21.40 -48.01
N ARG A 14 0.59 20.16 -48.34
CA ARG A 14 0.46 19.62 -49.69
C ARG A 14 -0.96 19.08 -49.86
N TYR A 15 -1.94 19.96 -49.90
CA TYR A 15 -3.31 19.57 -50.24
C TYR A 15 -3.40 19.43 -51.76
N ARG A 16 -3.73 18.23 -52.25
CA ARG A 16 -4.16 18.01 -53.64
C ARG A 16 -5.68 18.08 -53.66
N ASP A 17 -6.25 18.88 -54.55
CA ASP A 17 -7.67 18.78 -54.87
C ASP A 17 -7.97 17.46 -55.60
N SER A 18 -9.25 17.10 -55.71
CA SER A 18 -9.72 15.87 -56.36
C SER A 18 -9.43 15.77 -57.86
N GLN A 19 -8.89 16.84 -58.47
CA GLN A 19 -8.49 16.91 -59.88
C GLN A 19 -6.96 17.02 -60.06
N GLY A 20 -6.19 16.95 -58.97
CA GLY A 20 -4.74 16.74 -58.97
C GLY A 20 -3.87 17.90 -59.44
N ASN A 21 -4.41 19.10 -59.71
CA ASN A 21 -3.69 20.10 -60.51
C ASN A 21 -3.19 21.37 -59.81
N HIS A 22 -3.31 21.50 -58.48
CA HIS A 22 -2.59 22.56 -57.76
C HIS A 22 -2.04 22.11 -56.40
N SER A 23 -0.76 22.38 -56.14
CA SER A 23 -0.15 22.30 -54.80
C SER A 23 0.17 23.72 -54.32
N ARG A 24 -0.86 24.45 -53.88
CA ARG A 24 -0.66 25.79 -53.32
C ARG A 24 -0.28 25.68 -51.85
N TRP A 25 0.78 26.38 -51.44
CA TRP A 25 1.12 26.57 -50.04
C TRP A 25 -0.05 27.25 -49.30
N LEU A 26 -0.43 26.72 -48.14
CA LEU A 26 -1.44 27.37 -47.29
C LEU A 26 -0.92 28.75 -46.89
N ARG A 27 -1.76 29.77 -47.06
CA ARG A 27 -1.43 31.10 -46.54
C ARG A 27 -1.39 31.05 -45.01
N TYR A 28 -0.63 31.96 -44.41
CA TYR A 28 -0.48 32.02 -42.95
C TYR A 28 -1.84 32.08 -42.22
N SER A 29 -2.81 32.81 -42.76
CA SER A 29 -4.17 32.89 -42.21
C SER A 29 -4.94 31.56 -42.26
N GLU A 30 -4.77 30.80 -43.35
CA GLU A 30 -5.39 29.48 -43.56
C GLU A 30 -4.76 28.44 -42.62
N ALA A 31 -3.42 28.43 -42.53
CA ALA A 31 -2.68 27.58 -41.60
C ALA A 31 -3.01 27.90 -40.13
N LYS A 32 -3.21 29.19 -39.81
CA LYS A 32 -3.63 29.66 -38.48
C LYS A 32 -5.03 29.14 -38.14
N GLN A 33 -6.00 29.22 -39.04
CA GLN A 33 -7.34 28.65 -38.81
C GLN A 33 -7.34 27.14 -38.61
N VAL A 34 -6.53 26.39 -39.36
CA VAL A 34 -6.40 24.94 -39.20
C VAL A 34 -5.78 24.59 -37.86
N ARG A 35 -4.70 25.29 -37.47
CA ARG A 35 -4.06 25.14 -36.16
C ARG A 35 -5.02 25.44 -35.03
N ASP A 36 -5.78 26.53 -35.13
CA ASP A 36 -6.69 26.97 -34.09
C ASP A 36 -7.86 25.98 -33.96
N ARG A 37 -8.42 25.46 -35.07
CA ARG A 37 -9.40 24.36 -35.06
C ARG A 37 -8.86 23.07 -34.44
N LEU A 38 -7.68 22.63 -34.84
CA LEU A 38 -7.04 21.44 -34.27
C LEU A 38 -6.76 21.62 -32.78
N SER A 39 -6.34 22.82 -32.36
CA SER A 39 -6.14 23.14 -30.95
C SER A 39 -7.44 23.02 -30.17
N GLU A 40 -8.55 23.53 -30.72
CA GLU A 40 -9.90 23.45 -30.12
C GLU A 40 -10.36 22.00 -29.98
N SER A 41 -10.24 21.19 -31.04
CA SER A 41 -10.60 19.76 -31.02
C SER A 41 -9.74 18.94 -30.05
N LEU A 42 -8.50 19.38 -29.79
CA LEU A 42 -7.56 18.71 -28.89
C LEU A 42 -7.56 19.27 -27.46
N LYS A 43 -8.30 20.35 -27.16
CA LYS A 43 -8.44 20.89 -25.78
C LYS A 43 -9.03 19.87 -24.81
N GLY A 44 -9.83 18.92 -25.28
CA GLY A 44 -10.34 17.81 -24.44
C GLY A 44 -9.35 16.65 -24.26
N TRP A 45 -8.44 16.46 -25.22
CA TRP A 45 -7.58 15.26 -25.29
C TRP A 45 -6.58 15.19 -24.14
N TRP A 46 -6.15 16.33 -23.57
CA TRP A 46 -5.27 16.31 -22.39
C TRP A 46 -5.92 15.63 -21.18
N LYS A 47 -7.26 15.69 -21.04
CA LYS A 47 -7.98 15.04 -19.94
C LYS A 47 -7.94 13.52 -20.07
N ILE A 48 -7.83 13.01 -21.29
CA ILE A 48 -7.75 11.58 -21.60
C ILE A 48 -6.31 11.06 -21.47
N VAL A 49 -5.30 11.82 -21.95
CA VAL A 49 -3.90 11.35 -21.93
C VAL A 49 -3.14 11.64 -20.63
N ARG A 50 -3.57 12.62 -19.81
CA ARG A 50 -2.99 12.86 -18.48
C ARG A 50 -3.07 11.63 -17.58
N PRO A 51 -4.22 10.94 -17.42
CA PRO A 51 -4.30 9.71 -16.65
C PRO A 51 -3.36 8.64 -17.18
N VAL A 52 -3.25 8.46 -18.50
CA VAL A 52 -2.38 7.44 -19.11
C VAL A 52 -0.90 7.73 -18.89
N LYS A 53 -0.46 8.99 -19.01
CA LYS A 53 0.93 9.39 -18.73
C LYS A 53 1.27 9.30 -17.24
N ALA A 54 0.36 9.76 -16.38
CA ALA A 54 0.50 9.63 -14.93
C ALA A 54 0.56 8.15 -14.52
N TRP A 55 -0.26 7.29 -15.13
CA TRP A 55 -0.26 5.85 -14.89
C TRP A 55 1.03 5.19 -15.38
N ARG A 56 1.58 5.60 -16.54
CA ARG A 56 2.89 5.11 -17.00
C ARG A 56 4.03 5.49 -16.03
N LEU A 57 4.05 6.72 -15.53
CA LEU A 57 5.03 7.17 -14.55
C LEU A 57 4.85 6.47 -13.20
N TYR A 58 3.61 6.34 -12.73
CA TYR A 58 3.27 5.58 -11.53
C TYR A 58 3.73 4.12 -11.66
N ARG A 59 3.42 3.47 -12.78
CA ARG A 59 3.82 2.09 -13.07
C ARG A 59 5.33 1.94 -13.13
N ALA A 60 6.03 2.85 -13.81
CA ALA A 60 7.50 2.84 -13.85
C ALA A 60 8.10 3.01 -12.45
N ARG A 61 7.59 3.95 -11.65
CA ARG A 61 8.01 4.16 -10.26
C ARG A 61 7.73 2.94 -9.39
N TRP A 62 6.55 2.32 -9.55
CA TRP A 62 6.15 1.12 -8.83
C TRP A 62 7.05 -0.07 -9.17
N VAL A 63 7.35 -0.30 -10.45
CA VAL A 63 8.26 -1.37 -10.88
C VAL A 63 9.65 -1.18 -10.28
N VAL A 64 10.19 0.05 -10.29
CA VAL A 64 11.50 0.33 -9.68
C VAL A 64 11.48 0.16 -8.15
N SER A 65 10.40 0.55 -7.46
CA SER A 65 10.27 0.30 -6.03
C SER A 65 10.17 -1.20 -5.72
N GLU A 66 9.47 -1.96 -6.56
CA GLU A 66 9.25 -3.39 -6.37
C GLU A 66 10.54 -4.20 -6.56
N THR A 67 11.38 -3.86 -7.54
CA THR A 67 12.68 -4.53 -7.72
C THR A 67 13.62 -4.27 -6.55
N LYS A 68 13.71 -3.03 -6.08
CA LYS A 68 14.50 -2.67 -4.88
C LYS A 68 13.99 -3.40 -3.64
N ARG A 69 12.67 -3.46 -3.45
CA ARG A 69 12.00 -4.18 -2.35
C ARG A 69 12.36 -5.67 -2.37
N LYS A 70 12.23 -6.34 -3.53
CA LYS A 70 12.59 -7.75 -3.69
C LYS A 70 14.07 -8.03 -3.46
N ALA A 71 14.95 -7.15 -3.95
CA ALA A 71 16.40 -7.27 -3.74
C ALA A 71 16.77 -7.14 -2.26
N ARG A 72 16.21 -6.13 -1.57
CA ARG A 72 16.36 -5.94 -0.12
C ARG A 72 15.91 -7.19 0.65
N ASN A 73 14.71 -7.70 0.37
CA ASN A 73 14.19 -8.88 1.07
C ASN A 73 15.04 -10.11 0.85
N ARG A 74 15.52 -10.32 -0.39
CA ARG A 74 16.41 -11.45 -0.70
C ARG A 74 17.71 -11.36 0.10
N ARG A 75 18.29 -10.16 0.21
CA ARG A 75 19.49 -9.92 1.00
C ARG A 75 19.26 -10.22 2.48
N ILE A 76 18.21 -9.64 3.09
CA ILE A 76 17.89 -9.84 4.51
C ILE A 76 17.61 -11.31 4.80
N LEU A 77 16.88 -12.00 3.91
CA LEU A 77 16.65 -13.43 4.03
C LEU A 77 17.97 -14.19 4.03
N ASN A 78 18.84 -13.99 3.03
CA ASN A 78 20.12 -14.70 2.98
C ASN A 78 20.98 -14.45 4.23
N GLU A 79 20.97 -13.24 4.78
CA GLU A 79 21.73 -12.88 5.99
C GLU A 79 21.15 -13.51 7.26
N ARG A 80 19.82 -13.63 7.37
CA ARG A 80 19.13 -13.97 8.63
C ARG A 80 18.45 -15.34 8.62
N PHE A 81 18.42 -16.06 7.51
CA PHE A 81 17.67 -17.31 7.40
C PHE A 81 18.19 -18.42 8.33
N ALA A 82 19.48 -18.38 8.67
CA ALA A 82 20.13 -19.31 9.58
C ALA A 82 20.12 -18.86 11.05
N ASP A 83 19.35 -17.81 11.39
CA ASP A 83 19.26 -17.32 12.77
C ASP A 83 18.74 -18.43 13.71
N PRO A 84 19.55 -18.86 14.72
CA PRO A 84 19.16 -19.93 15.64
C PRO A 84 17.89 -19.62 16.44
N LEU A 85 17.57 -18.35 16.67
CA LEU A 85 16.36 -17.95 17.41
C LEU A 85 15.08 -18.19 16.59
N LEU A 86 15.20 -18.43 15.29
CA LEU A 86 14.08 -18.74 14.39
C LEU A 86 14.12 -20.21 13.93
N SER A 87 14.94 -21.05 14.57
CA SER A 87 15.15 -22.45 14.18
C SER A 87 13.88 -23.31 14.28
N GLU A 88 13.01 -23.03 15.25
CA GLU A 88 11.73 -23.75 15.46
C GLU A 88 10.68 -23.45 14.37
N LEU A 89 10.86 -22.36 13.61
CA LEU A 89 9.97 -21.98 12.52
C LEU A 89 10.30 -22.73 11.23
N ASN A 90 9.28 -23.17 10.52
CA ASN A 90 9.45 -23.66 9.15
C ASN A 90 9.86 -22.52 8.20
N ALA A 91 10.29 -22.88 6.98
CA ALA A 91 10.83 -21.92 6.02
C ALA A 91 9.88 -20.75 5.67
N GLU A 92 8.58 -21.03 5.55
CA GLU A 92 7.57 -20.01 5.21
C GLU A 92 7.25 -19.11 6.41
N GLN A 93 7.14 -19.67 7.62
CA GLN A 93 6.96 -18.90 8.84
C GLN A 93 8.18 -18.01 9.10
N ARG A 94 9.39 -18.56 8.95
CA ARG A 94 10.65 -17.83 9.09
C ARG A 94 10.73 -16.67 8.09
N ARG A 95 10.35 -16.91 6.83
CA ARG A 95 10.26 -15.84 5.82
C ARG A 95 9.27 -14.76 6.25
N ALA A 96 8.10 -15.14 6.76
CA ALA A 96 7.07 -14.20 7.21
C ALA A 96 7.54 -13.35 8.41
N VAL A 97 8.38 -13.89 9.29
CA VAL A 97 8.98 -13.18 10.43
C VAL A 97 10.12 -12.25 9.97
N ILE A 98 11.09 -12.76 9.20
CA ILE A 98 12.28 -12.00 8.79
C ILE A 98 11.94 -10.84 7.85
N VAL A 99 11.00 -11.06 6.92
CA VAL A 99 10.67 -10.07 5.90
C VAL A 99 9.67 -9.05 6.46
N GLN A 100 10.19 -7.87 6.75
CA GLN A 100 9.44 -6.75 7.31
C GLN A 100 8.93 -5.85 6.19
N GLU A 101 7.72 -6.16 5.72
CA GLU A 101 6.98 -5.38 4.74
C GLU A 101 5.96 -4.49 5.41
N ASP A 102 5.68 -3.34 4.80
CA ASP A 102 4.64 -2.41 5.26
C ASP A 102 3.27 -3.11 5.42
N ARG A 103 3.00 -4.13 4.58
CA ARG A 103 1.77 -4.93 4.61
C ARG A 103 2.10 -6.39 4.34
N THR A 104 1.74 -7.27 5.27
CA THR A 104 1.92 -8.73 5.13
C THR A 104 0.60 -9.44 5.37
N LEU A 105 0.18 -10.30 4.45
CA LEU A 105 -0.96 -11.21 4.64
C LEU A 105 -0.44 -12.63 4.82
N ILE A 106 -0.77 -13.25 5.96
CA ILE A 106 -0.43 -14.65 6.24
C ILE A 106 -1.69 -15.50 6.01
N VAL A 107 -1.66 -16.32 4.97
CA VAL A 107 -2.72 -17.30 4.67
C VAL A 107 -2.22 -18.67 5.08
N ALA A 108 -2.94 -19.35 5.98
CA ALA A 108 -2.57 -20.71 6.37
C ALA A 108 -3.77 -21.52 6.89
N GLY A 109 -3.66 -22.84 6.87
CA GLY A 109 -4.69 -23.77 7.35
C GLY A 109 -4.89 -23.75 8.87
N ALA A 110 -5.91 -24.44 9.37
CA ALA A 110 -6.10 -24.60 10.82
C ALA A 110 -4.88 -25.31 11.44
N GLY A 111 -4.48 -24.91 12.65
CA GLY A 111 -3.36 -25.55 13.38
C GLY A 111 -1.94 -25.25 12.85
N THR A 112 -1.77 -24.53 11.74
CA THR A 112 -0.44 -24.28 11.13
C THR A 112 0.39 -23.17 11.81
N GLY A 113 0.08 -22.83 13.06
CA GLY A 113 0.85 -21.83 13.82
C GLY A 113 0.69 -20.37 13.40
N LYS A 114 -0.41 -19.96 12.72
CA LYS A 114 -0.63 -18.56 12.30
C LYS A 114 -0.37 -17.53 13.40
N THR A 115 -0.94 -17.77 14.58
CA THR A 115 -0.78 -16.89 15.75
C THR A 115 0.66 -16.88 16.25
N TYR A 116 1.32 -18.04 16.24
CA TYR A 116 2.72 -18.17 16.66
C TYR A 116 3.64 -17.37 15.74
N THR A 117 3.47 -17.50 14.42
CA THR A 117 4.20 -16.71 13.42
C THR A 117 4.02 -15.19 13.61
N MET A 118 2.80 -14.74 13.94
CA MET A 118 2.55 -13.31 14.18
C MET A 118 3.20 -12.81 15.47
N VAL A 119 3.21 -13.62 16.53
CA VAL A 119 3.87 -13.28 17.80
C VAL A 119 5.39 -13.22 17.61
N ASP A 120 5.98 -14.19 16.93
CA ASP A 120 7.41 -14.18 16.64
C ASP A 120 7.80 -13.05 15.70
N LYS A 121 6.91 -12.65 14.78
CA LYS A 121 7.12 -11.44 13.99
C LYS A 121 7.20 -10.20 14.87
N ALA A 122 6.30 -10.04 15.83
CA ALA A 122 6.35 -8.92 16.76
C ALA A 122 7.64 -8.93 17.61
N ARG A 123 8.04 -10.10 18.13
CA ARG A 123 9.31 -10.27 18.85
C ARG A 123 10.51 -9.92 17.98
N ASP A 124 10.54 -10.36 16.72
CA ASP A 124 11.62 -10.06 15.79
C ASP A 124 11.70 -8.57 15.48
N THR A 125 10.55 -7.91 15.29
CA THR A 125 10.47 -6.46 15.07
C THR A 125 11.08 -5.68 16.24
N VAL A 126 10.79 -6.10 17.47
CA VAL A 126 11.41 -5.49 18.67
C VAL A 126 12.89 -5.78 18.75
N ARG A 127 13.28 -7.05 18.58
CA ARG A 127 14.68 -7.50 18.64
C ARG A 127 15.58 -6.79 17.63
N THR A 128 15.06 -6.53 16.43
CA THR A 128 15.79 -5.84 15.36
C THR A 128 15.79 -4.31 15.51
N GLY A 129 15.13 -3.77 16.52
CA GLY A 129 15.04 -2.33 16.77
C GLY A 129 14.16 -1.58 15.76
N ILE A 130 13.32 -2.29 15.00
CA ILE A 130 12.41 -1.67 14.03
C ILE A 130 11.28 -0.92 14.76
N ALA A 131 10.84 -1.44 15.90
CA ALA A 131 9.86 -0.79 16.77
C ALA A 131 10.12 -1.16 18.23
N GLN A 132 9.78 -0.26 19.15
CA GLN A 132 9.71 -0.56 20.58
C GLN A 132 8.41 -1.31 20.90
N PRO A 133 8.34 -2.09 22.00
CA PRO A 133 7.13 -2.86 22.33
C PRO A 133 5.86 -2.00 22.41
N GLY A 134 5.91 -0.82 23.04
CA GLY A 134 4.79 0.13 23.10
C GLY A 134 4.36 0.75 21.77
N GLN A 135 5.10 0.52 20.67
CA GLN A 135 4.73 0.96 19.32
C GLN A 135 3.97 -0.13 18.54
N ILE A 136 3.78 -1.31 19.13
CA ILE A 136 3.11 -2.45 18.49
C ILE A 136 1.73 -2.63 19.13
N ALA A 137 0.69 -2.65 18.28
CA ALA A 137 -0.68 -3.00 18.68
C ALA A 137 -1.07 -4.35 18.07
N PHE A 138 -1.38 -5.33 18.91
CA PHE A 138 -1.86 -6.64 18.51
C PHE A 138 -3.38 -6.74 18.71
N VAL A 139 -4.12 -6.78 17.60
CA VAL A 139 -5.59 -6.77 17.62
C VAL A 139 -6.14 -8.14 17.21
N THR A 140 -7.08 -8.67 17.99
CA THR A 140 -7.79 -9.91 17.71
C THR A 140 -9.30 -9.76 17.89
N PHE A 141 -10.07 -10.77 17.47
CA PHE A 141 -11.53 -10.73 17.53
C PHE A 141 -12.07 -10.98 18.94
N THR A 142 -11.48 -11.92 19.68
CA THR A 142 -12.00 -12.35 21.00
C THR A 142 -11.07 -11.95 22.15
N ARG A 143 -11.66 -11.72 23.33
CA ARG A 143 -10.89 -11.46 24.56
C ARG A 143 -10.03 -12.67 24.96
N LYS A 144 -10.55 -13.88 24.77
CA LYS A 144 -9.82 -15.14 25.03
C LYS A 144 -8.55 -15.23 24.19
N ALA A 145 -8.63 -14.96 22.89
CA ALA A 145 -7.45 -14.93 22.03
C ALA A 145 -6.47 -13.83 22.46
N ALA A 146 -6.96 -12.67 22.89
CA ALA A 146 -6.09 -11.59 23.38
C ALA A 146 -5.33 -12.01 24.65
N GLN A 147 -5.98 -12.70 25.58
CA GLN A 147 -5.34 -13.25 26.78
C GLN A 147 -4.29 -14.32 26.43
N GLU A 148 -4.59 -15.20 25.48
CA GLU A 148 -3.64 -16.20 24.99
C GLU A 148 -2.43 -15.55 24.31
N ILE A 149 -2.61 -14.48 23.55
CA ILE A 149 -1.50 -13.73 22.94
C ILE A 149 -0.69 -13.02 24.02
N ARG A 150 -1.33 -12.42 25.03
CA ARG A 150 -0.64 -11.80 26.18
C ARG A 150 0.24 -12.79 26.92
N SER A 151 -0.25 -14.00 27.19
CA SER A 151 0.57 -15.02 27.88
C SER A 151 1.76 -15.48 27.05
N ARG A 152 1.66 -15.43 25.71
CA ARG A 152 2.76 -15.75 24.79
C ARG A 152 3.73 -14.61 24.56
N THR A 153 3.40 -13.38 24.96
CA THR A 153 4.21 -12.19 24.70
C THR A 153 4.91 -11.70 25.96
N SER A 154 5.22 -12.63 26.87
CA SER A 154 6.09 -12.36 28.01
C SER A 154 7.40 -11.70 27.56
N GLY A 155 7.80 -10.63 28.25
CA GLY A 155 8.93 -9.78 27.86
C GLY A 155 8.61 -8.67 26.86
N LEU A 156 7.37 -8.57 26.37
CA LEU A 156 6.86 -7.45 25.56
C LEU A 156 5.72 -6.71 26.30
N GLU A 157 5.91 -6.42 27.57
CA GLU A 157 4.84 -5.98 28.49
C GLU A 157 4.19 -4.65 28.10
N GLU A 158 4.91 -3.77 27.41
CA GLU A 158 4.37 -2.51 26.90
C GLU A 158 3.52 -2.67 25.64
N MET A 159 3.53 -3.86 25.00
CA MET A 159 2.78 -4.09 23.77
C MET A 159 1.27 -4.10 24.02
N ASP A 160 0.54 -3.29 23.27
CA ASP A 160 -0.92 -3.20 23.38
C ASP A 160 -1.59 -4.40 22.72
N VAL A 161 -1.98 -5.40 23.52
CA VAL A 161 -2.69 -6.59 23.04
C VAL A 161 -4.16 -6.56 23.45
N GLY A 162 -5.09 -6.61 22.49
CA GLY A 162 -6.51 -6.60 22.81
C GLY A 162 -7.43 -6.86 21.64
N THR A 163 -8.71 -6.55 21.84
CA THR A 163 -9.69 -6.55 20.75
C THR A 163 -9.75 -5.20 20.06
N LEU A 164 -10.44 -5.12 18.93
CA LEU A 164 -10.68 -3.84 18.26
C LEU A 164 -11.35 -2.81 19.20
N HIS A 165 -12.28 -3.28 20.04
CA HIS A 165 -12.93 -2.47 21.07
C HIS A 165 -11.97 -2.00 22.17
N HIS A 166 -10.90 -2.74 22.44
CA HIS A 166 -9.85 -2.27 23.35
C HIS A 166 -9.06 -1.13 22.72
N LEU A 167 -8.60 -1.31 21.48
CA LEU A 167 -7.88 -0.28 20.74
C LEU A 167 -8.71 1.00 20.59
N ALA A 168 -9.98 0.88 20.21
CA ALA A 168 -10.87 2.04 20.08
C ALA A 168 -10.98 2.84 21.39
N ARG A 169 -11.03 2.16 22.54
CA ARG A 169 -11.07 2.85 23.84
C ARG A 169 -9.76 3.56 24.15
N LEU A 170 -8.61 2.99 23.79
CA LEU A 170 -7.31 3.66 23.95
C LEU A 170 -7.27 4.94 23.13
N VAL A 171 -7.71 4.87 21.86
CA VAL A 171 -7.76 6.05 20.98
C VAL A 171 -8.68 7.14 21.54
N ILE A 172 -9.90 6.77 21.97
CA ILE A 172 -10.83 7.75 22.57
C ILE A 172 -10.23 8.39 23.81
N GLN A 173 -9.62 7.59 24.70
CA GLN A 173 -8.97 8.11 25.90
C GLN A 173 -7.81 9.06 25.58
N MET A 174 -7.01 8.74 24.55
CA MET A 174 -5.90 9.60 24.11
C MET A 174 -6.40 10.92 23.54
N VAL A 175 -7.49 10.91 22.76
CA VAL A 175 -8.04 12.11 22.12
C VAL A 175 -8.81 12.98 23.10
N GLU A 176 -9.63 12.39 23.97
CA GLU A 176 -10.50 13.12 24.89
C GLU A 176 -9.81 13.46 26.23
N GLY A 177 -8.69 12.84 26.54
CA GLY A 177 -8.01 12.97 27.84
C GLY A 177 -8.79 12.38 29.03
N VAL A 178 -9.99 11.86 28.81
CA VAL A 178 -10.86 11.28 29.84
C VAL A 178 -11.05 9.79 29.60
N ARG A 179 -10.77 8.99 30.63
CA ARG A 179 -11.02 7.55 30.59
C ARG A 179 -12.52 7.28 30.79
N ARG A 180 -13.26 7.10 29.69
CA ARG A 180 -14.68 6.75 29.76
C ARG A 180 -14.88 5.38 30.40
N ARG A 181 -15.57 5.35 31.54
CA ARG A 181 -16.00 4.09 32.18
C ARG A 181 -17.11 3.47 31.33
N LEU A 182 -16.95 2.19 31.00
CA LEU A 182 -18.03 1.42 30.40
C LEU A 182 -19.16 1.27 31.41
N SER A 183 -20.40 1.44 30.94
CA SER A 183 -21.61 1.13 31.72
C SER A 183 -21.53 -0.29 32.29
N PRO A 184 -22.08 -0.55 33.50
CA PRO A 184 -22.18 -1.89 34.07
C PRO A 184 -22.79 -2.91 33.09
N LEU A 185 -23.85 -2.53 32.35
CA LEU A 185 -24.49 -3.36 31.31
C LEU A 185 -23.52 -3.83 30.22
N ALA A 186 -22.48 -3.05 29.92
CA ALA A 186 -21.52 -3.44 28.89
C ALA A 186 -20.50 -4.50 29.37
N LYS A 187 -20.33 -4.62 30.71
CA LYS A 187 -19.38 -5.54 31.36
C LYS A 187 -20.03 -6.82 31.82
N ASP A 188 -21.30 -6.74 32.18
CA ASP A 188 -22.06 -7.87 32.67
C ASP A 188 -22.42 -8.81 31.51
N GLU A 189 -21.94 -10.06 31.60
CA GLU A 189 -22.25 -11.11 30.63
C GLU A 189 -23.62 -11.74 30.94
N ALA A 190 -24.06 -11.69 32.21
CA ALA A 190 -25.38 -12.15 32.64
C ALA A 190 -26.48 -11.19 32.18
N ALA A 191 -26.27 -9.88 32.31
CA ALA A 191 -27.23 -8.86 31.85
C ALA A 191 -27.37 -8.76 30.30
N ARG A 192 -26.60 -9.54 29.52
CA ARG A 192 -26.74 -9.65 28.06
C ARG A 192 -27.64 -10.79 27.61
N LEU A 193 -27.94 -11.73 28.52
CA LEU A 193 -28.68 -12.97 28.22
C LEU A 193 -30.13 -12.93 28.72
N GLU A 194 -30.55 -11.84 29.35
CA GLU A 194 -31.95 -11.47 29.62
C GLU A 194 -32.46 -10.51 28.54
#